data_AF-A0A4Z0L286-F1
#
_entry.id   AF-A0A4Z0L286-F1
#
_cell.length_a   1.000
_cell.length_b   1.000
_cell.length_c   1.000
_cell.angle_alpha   90.00
_cell.angle_beta   90.00
_cell.angle_gamma   90.00
#
_symmetry.space_group_name_H-M   'P 1'
#
loop_
_entity.id
_entity.type
_entity.pdbx_description
1 polymer ?
#
loop_
_entity_poly.entity_id
_entity_poly.type
_entity_poly.pdbx_seq_one_letter_code
_entity_poly.pdbx_strand_id
1 'polypeptide(L)'
;PAAEPNKSPERRRRGCDFSAFPPRMRTHEGNRPGDNWQFDGDAETIAHFARMTTVFTTLKPYLKQAVAQNAATGLPVMRPLFLHYENDATTYTLKYQYLLGQDLLVAPVHEQGRCDWTLYLPEDHWVNIWTGEVHHGGDITVDAPIGKPPVFYRAKSEWASLFASLRNI
;
A
#
# COMPACT_ATOMS: atom_id res chain seq x y z
N PRO A 1 23.33 19.25 9.94
CA PRO A 1 22.19 18.60 9.23
C PRO A 1 22.71 17.78 8.05
N ALA A 2 22.69 16.45 8.15
CA ALA A 2 23.02 15.60 7.02
C ALA A 2 22.02 15.87 5.90
N ALA A 3 22.50 16.16 4.68
CA ALA A 3 21.64 16.31 3.53
C ALA A 3 20.89 14.98 3.33
N GLU A 4 19.56 15.02 3.23
CA GLU A 4 18.81 13.84 2.80
C GLU A 4 19.39 13.35 1.47
N PRO A 5 19.63 12.04 1.30
CA PRO A 5 20.07 11.52 0.03
C PRO A 5 19.03 11.85 -1.05
N ASN A 6 19.53 12.30 -2.20
CA ASN A 6 18.74 12.63 -3.39
C ASN A 6 17.73 11.52 -3.71
N LYS A 7 16.50 11.86 -4.10
CA LYS A 7 15.49 10.86 -4.50
C LYS A 7 15.96 10.11 -5.74
N SER A 8 16.25 8.83 -5.60
CA SER A 8 16.51 7.91 -6.71
C SER A 8 15.22 7.55 -7.47
N PRO A 9 15.33 7.01 -8.70
CA PRO A 9 14.19 6.47 -9.44
C PRO A 9 13.44 5.40 -8.64
N GLU A 10 14.18 4.49 -7.98
CA GLU A 10 13.62 3.45 -7.11
C GLU A 10 12.80 4.06 -5.97
N ARG A 11 13.38 5.00 -5.20
CA ARG A 11 12.69 5.66 -4.09
C ARG A 11 11.42 6.39 -4.56
N ARG A 12 11.46 6.99 -5.76
CA ARG A 12 10.32 7.66 -6.39
C ARG A 12 9.21 6.66 -6.72
N ARG A 13 9.53 5.51 -7.32
CA ARG A 13 8.54 4.49 -7.71
C ARG A 13 7.98 3.73 -6.50
N ARG A 14 8.80 3.39 -5.50
CA ARG A 14 8.35 2.85 -4.19
C ARG A 14 7.44 3.84 -3.43
N GLY A 15 7.77 5.13 -3.49
CA GLY A 15 6.91 6.18 -2.95
C GLY A 15 5.56 6.27 -3.68
N CYS A 16 5.54 6.04 -5.00
CA CYS A 16 4.31 5.95 -5.79
C CYS A 16 3.48 4.72 -5.40
N ASP A 17 4.12 3.56 -5.25
CA ASP A 17 3.49 2.31 -4.79
C ASP A 17 2.77 2.51 -3.46
N PHE A 18 3.46 3.08 -2.47
CA PHE A 18 2.86 3.42 -1.18
C PHE A 18 1.70 4.41 -1.34
N SER A 19 1.89 5.47 -2.14
CA SER A 19 0.91 6.55 -2.30
C SER A 19 -0.40 6.13 -2.96
N ALA A 20 -0.46 4.98 -3.62
CA ALA A 20 -1.69 4.43 -4.18
C ALA A 20 -2.67 3.85 -3.12
N PHE A 21 -2.20 3.64 -1.88
CA PHE A 21 -2.97 3.02 -0.79
C PHE A 21 -3.23 3.90 0.47
N PRO A 22 -2.99 5.22 0.46
CA PRO A 22 -3.71 6.20 1.30
C PRO A 22 -4.85 6.91 0.55
N PRO A 23 -5.72 7.69 1.22
CA PRO A 23 -6.86 8.38 0.58
C PRO A 23 -6.47 9.52 -0.39
N ARG A 24 -5.18 9.76 -0.65
CA ARG A 24 -4.70 10.81 -1.55
C ARG A 24 -3.33 10.49 -2.15
N MET A 25 -3.24 10.60 -3.47
CA MET A 25 -1.97 10.69 -4.19
C MET A 25 -1.58 12.15 -4.47
N ARG A 26 -0.35 12.54 -4.13
CA ARG A 26 0.20 13.84 -4.51
C ARG A 26 1.72 13.77 -4.54
N THR A 27 2.33 14.36 -5.58
CA THR A 27 3.78 14.49 -5.69
C THR A 27 4.28 15.77 -5.01
N HIS A 28 5.59 15.83 -4.79
CA HIS A 28 6.31 17.04 -4.44
C HIS A 28 7.71 16.96 -5.05
N GLU A 29 8.18 18.04 -5.68
CA GLU A 29 9.49 18.07 -6.33
C GLU A 29 10.62 17.93 -5.30
N GLY A 30 10.55 18.75 -4.26
CA GLY A 30 11.45 18.75 -3.11
C GLY A 30 11.83 20.18 -2.78
N ASN A 31 12.72 20.36 -1.82
CA ASN A 31 13.38 21.66 -1.58
C ASN A 31 14.42 21.99 -2.65
N ARG A 32 14.95 20.97 -3.37
CA ARG A 32 15.87 21.09 -4.50
C ARG A 32 15.37 20.24 -5.67
N PRO A 33 14.50 20.77 -6.55
CA PRO A 33 13.89 19.99 -7.63
C PRO A 33 14.89 19.28 -8.55
N GLY A 34 15.96 19.97 -8.96
CA GLY A 34 16.97 19.43 -9.89
C GLY A 34 17.84 18.31 -9.33
N ASP A 35 17.93 18.18 -8.00
CA ASP A 35 18.69 17.12 -7.34
C ASP A 35 17.89 15.81 -7.21
N ASN A 36 16.58 15.85 -7.48
CA ASN A 36 15.66 14.75 -7.21
C ASN A 36 15.09 14.18 -8.50
N TRP A 37 15.03 12.84 -8.60
CA TRP A 37 14.30 12.19 -9.68
C TRP A 37 12.82 12.57 -9.63
N GLN A 38 12.28 13.08 -10.74
CA GLN A 38 10.90 13.56 -10.85
C GLN A 38 9.94 12.50 -11.39
N PHE A 39 8.63 12.77 -11.31
CA PHE A 39 7.60 11.82 -11.77
C PHE A 39 7.58 11.66 -13.30
N ASP A 40 8.18 12.62 -13.99
CA ASP A 40 8.36 12.77 -15.44
C ASP A 40 9.82 12.56 -15.88
N GLY A 41 10.66 11.97 -15.02
CA GLY A 41 12.10 11.79 -15.28
C GLY A 41 12.44 10.81 -16.41
N ASP A 42 11.61 9.79 -16.65
CA ASP A 42 11.72 8.85 -17.77
C ASP A 42 10.37 8.20 -18.11
N ALA A 43 10.32 7.51 -19.25
CA ALA A 43 9.12 6.81 -19.71
C ALA A 43 8.66 5.71 -18.75
N GLU A 44 9.60 5.00 -18.10
CA GLU A 44 9.29 3.94 -17.15
C GLU A 44 8.63 4.47 -15.88
N THR A 45 9.09 5.60 -15.34
CA THR A 45 8.49 6.29 -14.19
C THR A 45 7.11 6.82 -14.56
N ILE A 46 6.95 7.42 -15.75
CA ILE A 46 5.63 7.88 -16.21
C ILE A 46 4.65 6.70 -16.31
N ALA A 47 5.06 5.59 -16.92
CA ALA A 47 4.25 4.38 -17.02
C ALA A 47 3.90 3.80 -15.64
N HIS A 48 4.86 3.81 -14.71
CA HIS A 48 4.65 3.38 -13.33
C HIS A 48 3.60 4.24 -12.61
N PHE A 49 3.68 5.57 -12.75
CA PHE A 49 2.68 6.47 -12.20
C PHE A 49 1.30 6.26 -12.84
N ALA A 50 1.23 6.05 -14.16
CA ALA A 50 -0.02 5.76 -14.86
C ALA A 50 -0.67 4.45 -14.33
N ARG A 51 0.14 3.41 -14.14
CA ARG A 51 -0.30 2.14 -13.55
C ARG A 51 -0.84 2.35 -12.12
N MET A 52 -0.07 2.97 -11.24
CA MET A 52 -0.47 3.13 -9.83
C MET A 52 -1.63 4.10 -9.63
N THR A 53 -1.79 5.11 -10.49
CA THR A 53 -2.98 5.98 -10.51
C THR A 53 -4.23 5.24 -11.02
N THR A 54 -4.07 4.27 -11.92
CA THR A 54 -5.16 3.37 -12.33
C THR A 54 -5.59 2.46 -11.18
N VAL A 55 -4.64 1.91 -10.41
CA VAL A 55 -4.93 1.18 -9.16
C VAL A 55 -5.68 2.06 -8.17
N PHE A 56 -5.18 3.27 -7.88
CA PHE A 56 -5.79 4.21 -6.93
C PHE A 56 -7.22 4.61 -7.35
N THR A 57 -7.44 4.90 -8.64
CA THR A 57 -8.76 5.28 -9.14
C THR A 57 -9.74 4.11 -9.15
N THR A 58 -9.28 2.87 -9.36
CA THR A 58 -10.09 1.66 -9.21
C THR A 58 -10.57 1.48 -7.77
N LEU A 59 -9.75 1.82 -6.77
CA LEU A 59 -10.10 1.76 -5.35
C LEU A 59 -11.03 2.89 -4.87
N LYS A 60 -11.38 3.87 -5.73
CA LYS A 60 -12.22 5.02 -5.38
C LYS A 60 -13.53 4.69 -4.62
N PRO A 61 -14.37 3.71 -5.03
CA PRO A 61 -15.60 3.43 -4.30
C PRO A 61 -15.35 2.90 -2.88
N TYR A 62 -14.32 2.05 -2.70
CA TYR A 62 -13.91 1.55 -1.39
C TYR A 62 -13.37 2.68 -0.50
N LEU A 63 -12.48 3.52 -1.03
CA LEU A 63 -11.96 4.69 -0.32
C LEU A 63 -13.07 5.67 0.07
N LYS A 64 -14.07 5.86 -0.80
CA LYS A 64 -15.24 6.72 -0.52
C LYS A 64 -16.06 6.17 0.66
N GLN A 65 -16.27 4.86 0.75
CA GLN A 65 -16.94 4.24 1.89
C GLN A 65 -16.13 4.46 3.18
N ALA A 66 -14.81 4.22 3.16
CA ALA A 66 -13.96 4.42 4.32
C ALA A 66 -13.92 5.88 4.79
N VAL A 67 -13.87 6.85 3.87
CA VAL A 67 -13.94 8.29 4.19
C VAL A 67 -15.31 8.67 4.76
N ALA A 68 -16.40 8.11 4.23
CA ALA A 68 -17.73 8.34 4.79
C ALA A 68 -17.85 7.78 6.22
N GLN A 69 -17.28 6.60 6.48
CA GLN A 69 -17.23 6.03 7.83
C GLN A 69 -16.40 6.91 8.78
N ASN A 70 -15.26 7.42 8.32
CA ASN A 70 -14.45 8.37 9.09
C ASN A 70 -15.25 9.63 9.47
N ALA A 71 -16.02 10.19 8.54
CA ALA A 71 -16.86 11.36 8.81
C ALA A 71 -18.01 11.05 9.78
N ALA A 72 -18.58 9.84 9.72
CA ALA A 72 -19.73 9.45 10.54
C ALA A 72 -19.35 9.04 11.98
N THR A 73 -18.22 8.34 12.16
CA THR A 73 -17.88 7.71 13.45
C THR A 73 -16.50 8.06 13.98
N GLY A 74 -15.68 8.78 13.21
CA GLY A 74 -14.29 9.06 13.55
C GLY A 74 -13.33 7.88 13.31
N LEU A 75 -13.79 6.76 12.74
CA LEU A 75 -12.92 5.61 12.45
C LEU A 75 -11.96 5.96 11.29
N PRO A 76 -10.63 5.97 11.49
CA PRO A 76 -9.70 6.47 10.50
C PRO A 76 -9.68 5.60 9.23
N VAL A 77 -9.26 6.20 8.10
CA VAL A 77 -9.16 5.48 6.81
C VAL A 77 -7.96 4.53 6.80
N MET A 78 -6.80 4.98 7.29
CA MET A 78 -5.65 4.11 7.56
C MET A 78 -5.67 3.74 9.04
N ARG A 79 -5.63 2.44 9.34
CA ARG A 79 -5.94 1.89 10.65
C ARG A 79 -4.77 1.03 11.13
N PRO A 80 -4.34 1.15 12.40
CA PRO A 80 -3.51 0.11 12.99
C PRO A 80 -4.28 -1.21 13.05
N LEU A 81 -3.57 -2.33 12.94
CA LEU A 81 -4.20 -3.66 12.84
C LEU A 81 -4.99 -4.02 14.09
N PHE A 82 -4.52 -3.63 15.28
CA PHE A 82 -5.18 -3.94 16.55
C PHE A 82 -6.63 -3.45 16.63
N LEU A 83 -7.06 -2.47 15.83
CA LEU A 83 -8.46 -2.01 15.80
C LEU A 83 -9.44 -3.09 15.31
N HIS A 84 -8.97 -4.08 14.57
CA HIS A 84 -9.79 -5.19 14.06
C HIS A 84 -9.35 -6.55 14.62
N TYR A 85 -8.20 -6.58 15.30
CA TYR A 85 -7.54 -7.80 15.79
C TYR A 85 -7.08 -7.61 17.25
N GLU A 86 -7.97 -7.18 18.13
CA GLU A 86 -7.67 -6.80 19.53
C GLU A 86 -7.04 -7.93 20.37
N ASN A 87 -7.37 -9.19 20.05
CA ASN A 87 -6.86 -10.36 20.77
C ASN A 87 -5.45 -10.79 20.31
N ASP A 88 -4.89 -10.11 19.30
CA ASP A 88 -3.60 -10.42 18.73
C ASP A 88 -2.54 -9.43 19.22
N ALA A 89 -1.75 -9.87 20.21
CA ALA A 89 -0.73 -9.06 20.85
C ALA A 89 0.34 -8.55 19.87
N THR A 90 0.62 -9.28 18.78
CA THR A 90 1.61 -8.88 17.77
C THR A 90 1.23 -7.55 17.14
N THR A 91 -0.06 -7.35 16.88
CA THR A 91 -0.59 -6.18 16.16
C THR A 91 -0.38 -4.85 16.88
N TYR A 92 -0.17 -4.86 18.20
CA TYR A 92 0.13 -3.67 19.01
C TYR A 92 1.56 -3.16 18.84
N THR A 93 2.47 -4.00 18.34
CA THR A 93 3.90 -3.67 18.17
C THR A 93 4.27 -3.22 16.76
N LEU A 94 3.37 -3.42 15.79
CA LEU A 94 3.59 -3.13 14.38
C LEU A 94 3.60 -1.62 14.11
N LYS A 95 4.57 -1.17 13.31
CA LYS A 95 4.77 0.26 12.97
C LYS A 95 4.68 0.56 11.48
N TYR A 96 5.02 -0.41 10.63
CA TYR A 96 5.25 -0.19 9.19
C TYR A 96 4.25 -0.91 8.30
N GLN A 97 3.14 -1.38 8.86
CA GLN A 97 2.00 -1.93 8.13
C GLN A 97 0.70 -1.45 8.74
N TYR A 98 -0.34 -1.37 7.92
CA TYR A 98 -1.63 -0.81 8.29
C TYR A 98 -2.76 -1.49 7.52
N LEU A 99 -3.98 -1.34 8.01
CA LEU A 99 -5.18 -1.62 7.26
C LEU A 99 -5.66 -0.35 6.55
N LEU A 100 -5.91 -0.41 5.26
CA LEU A 100 -6.65 0.60 4.52
C LEU A 100 -8.13 0.22 4.54
N GLY A 101 -8.95 0.99 5.25
CA GLY A 101 -10.31 0.56 5.61
C GLY A 101 -10.26 -0.70 6.48
N GLN A 102 -11.22 -1.61 6.32
CA GLN A 102 -11.27 -2.86 7.08
C GLN A 102 -10.62 -4.04 6.36
N ASP A 103 -10.60 -4.00 5.02
CA ASP A 103 -10.45 -5.19 4.22
C ASP A 103 -9.15 -5.27 3.42
N LEU A 104 -8.33 -4.21 3.41
CA LEU A 104 -7.02 -4.19 2.76
C LEU A 104 -5.90 -4.04 3.79
N LEU A 105 -4.94 -4.95 3.80
CA LEU A 105 -3.69 -4.85 4.55
C LEU A 105 -2.56 -4.41 3.62
N VAL A 106 -1.77 -3.43 4.05
CA VAL A 106 -0.69 -2.83 3.26
C VAL A 106 0.59 -2.81 4.10
N ALA A 107 1.68 -3.36 3.55
CA ALA A 107 3.01 -3.31 4.14
C ALA A 107 4.02 -2.73 3.13
N PRO A 108 4.21 -1.40 3.10
CA PRO A 108 5.07 -0.75 2.10
C PRO A 108 6.54 -1.18 2.25
N VAL A 109 7.17 -1.49 1.11
CA VAL A 109 8.63 -1.69 1.06
C VAL A 109 9.33 -0.37 1.33
N HIS A 110 10.06 -0.29 2.43
CA HIS A 110 10.74 0.94 2.88
C HIS A 110 12.28 0.84 2.88
N GLU A 111 12.83 -0.29 2.42
CA GLU A 111 14.28 -0.48 2.27
C GLU A 111 14.68 -0.52 0.79
N GLN A 112 15.89 -0.02 0.51
CA GLN A 112 16.45 0.03 -0.84
C GLN A 112 16.91 -1.36 -1.31
N GLY A 113 16.76 -1.64 -2.60
CA GLY A 113 17.29 -2.83 -3.28
C GLY A 113 16.49 -4.11 -3.00
N ARG A 114 15.31 -4.01 -2.37
CA ARG A 114 14.49 -5.17 -2.02
C ARG A 114 13.64 -5.64 -3.21
N CYS A 115 13.61 -6.96 -3.42
CA CYS A 115 12.72 -7.64 -4.37
C CYS A 115 11.65 -8.49 -3.66
N ASP A 116 11.76 -8.65 -2.35
CA ASP A 116 10.83 -9.35 -1.46
C ASP A 116 10.50 -8.46 -0.24
N TRP A 117 9.52 -8.87 0.54
CA TRP A 117 9.18 -8.19 1.79
C TRP A 117 8.58 -9.15 2.81
N THR A 118 9.04 -9.03 4.06
CA THR A 118 8.51 -9.77 5.21
C THR A 118 7.50 -8.89 5.95
N LEU A 119 6.35 -9.46 6.28
CA LEU A 119 5.28 -8.78 7.01
C LEU A 119 4.50 -9.77 7.88
N TYR A 120 3.72 -9.23 8.81
CA TYR A 120 2.79 -10.01 9.62
C TYR A 120 1.38 -9.99 9.04
N LEU A 121 0.71 -11.13 8.99
CA LEU A 121 -0.73 -11.21 8.75
C LEU A 121 -1.43 -11.63 10.05
N PRO A 122 -2.44 -10.90 10.53
CA PRO A 122 -3.28 -11.39 11.61
C PRO A 122 -4.17 -12.54 11.10
N GLU A 123 -4.67 -13.37 12.01
CA GLU A 123 -5.46 -14.56 11.66
C GLU A 123 -6.73 -14.20 10.86
N ASP A 124 -6.68 -14.43 9.55
CA ASP A 124 -7.77 -14.31 8.58
C ASP A 124 -7.35 -15.04 7.27
N HIS A 125 -8.22 -15.05 6.27
CA HIS A 125 -7.87 -15.49 4.92
C HIS A 125 -7.51 -14.27 4.07
N TRP A 126 -6.22 -14.10 3.82
CA TRP A 126 -5.67 -12.98 3.08
C TRP A 126 -5.33 -13.38 1.66
N VAL A 127 -5.75 -12.59 0.69
CA VAL A 127 -5.49 -12.82 -0.73
C VAL A 127 -4.57 -11.73 -1.25
N ASN A 128 -3.41 -12.10 -1.79
CA ASN A 128 -2.50 -11.15 -2.43
C ASN A 128 -3.18 -10.52 -3.65
N ILE A 129 -3.25 -9.17 -3.73
CA ILE A 129 -4.00 -8.50 -4.81
C ILE A 129 -3.39 -8.72 -6.21
N TRP A 130 -2.09 -9.06 -6.29
CA TRP A 130 -1.35 -9.20 -7.55
C TRP A 130 -1.26 -10.64 -8.04
N THR A 131 -1.13 -11.62 -7.14
CA THR A 131 -1.01 -13.04 -7.50
C THR A 131 -2.33 -13.79 -7.33
N GLY A 132 -3.18 -13.35 -6.40
CA GLY A 132 -4.37 -14.09 -5.99
C GLY A 132 -4.08 -15.27 -5.06
N GLU A 133 -2.83 -15.44 -4.63
CA GLU A 133 -2.45 -16.46 -3.65
C GLU A 133 -3.08 -16.16 -2.30
N VAL A 134 -3.50 -17.23 -1.63
CA VAL A 134 -4.13 -17.17 -0.31
C VAL A 134 -3.08 -17.45 0.76
N HIS A 135 -3.02 -16.58 1.75
CA HIS A 135 -2.20 -16.68 2.94
C HIS A 135 -3.08 -16.68 4.19
N HIS A 136 -2.55 -17.26 5.26
CA HIS A 136 -3.16 -17.33 6.57
C HIS A 136 -2.38 -16.45 7.55
N GLY A 137 -2.79 -16.41 8.83
CA GLY A 137 -2.09 -15.64 9.85
C GLY A 137 -0.63 -16.08 10.07
N GLY A 138 0.18 -15.16 10.58
CA GLY A 138 1.60 -15.34 10.86
C GLY A 138 2.52 -14.45 10.03
N ASP A 139 3.82 -14.60 10.26
CA ASP A 139 4.85 -13.93 9.46
C ASP A 139 5.01 -14.62 8.10
N ILE A 140 4.95 -13.81 7.04
CA ILE A 140 5.13 -14.28 5.67
C ILE A 140 6.17 -13.42 4.95
N THR A 141 6.83 -14.00 3.95
CA THR A 141 7.67 -13.27 3.00
C THR A 141 7.11 -13.47 1.60
N VAL A 142 6.95 -12.39 0.85
CA VAL A 142 6.39 -12.40 -0.50
C VAL A 142 7.26 -11.63 -1.47
N ASP A 143 7.19 -12.00 -2.74
CA ASP A 143 7.75 -11.20 -3.82
C ASP A 143 7.11 -9.80 -3.82
N ALA A 144 7.97 -8.79 -3.85
CA ALA A 144 7.60 -7.39 -3.77
C ALA A 144 8.36 -6.53 -4.79
N PRO A 145 8.41 -6.87 -6.09
CA PRO A 145 9.03 -6.00 -7.09
C PRO A 145 8.32 -4.65 -7.15
N ILE A 146 8.99 -3.63 -7.69
CA ILE A 146 8.39 -2.31 -7.90
C ILE A 146 7.09 -2.47 -8.72
N GLY A 147 6.03 -1.82 -8.25
CA GLY A 147 4.70 -1.90 -8.86
C GLY A 147 3.82 -2.99 -8.26
N LYS A 148 4.37 -3.97 -7.55
CA LYS A 148 3.61 -4.99 -6.81
C LYS A 148 3.91 -4.90 -5.31
N PRO A 149 3.56 -3.80 -4.63
CA PRO A 149 3.77 -3.69 -3.18
C PRO A 149 3.01 -4.78 -2.40
N PRO A 150 3.49 -5.25 -1.25
CA PRO A 150 2.79 -6.22 -0.42
C PRO A 150 1.43 -5.68 0.05
N VAL A 151 0.37 -6.14 -0.61
CA VAL A 151 -1.01 -5.73 -0.36
C VAL A 151 -1.91 -6.95 -0.45
N PHE A 152 -2.74 -7.11 0.57
CA PHE A 152 -3.61 -8.26 0.75
C PHE A 152 -5.02 -7.81 1.05
N TYR A 153 -6.02 -8.53 0.54
CA TYR A 153 -7.41 -8.31 0.91
C TYR A 153 -8.02 -9.52 1.61
N ARG A 154 -9.02 -9.27 2.46
CA ARG A 154 -9.76 -10.34 3.13
C ARG A 154 -10.61 -11.10 2.12
N ALA A 155 -10.48 -12.42 2.05
CA ALA A 155 -11.21 -13.26 1.10
C ALA A 155 -12.74 -13.13 1.22
N LYS A 156 -13.23 -12.82 2.43
CA LYS A 156 -14.67 -12.64 2.74
C LYS A 156 -15.16 -11.20 2.59
N SER A 157 -14.34 -10.28 2.08
CA SER A 157 -14.74 -8.88 1.88
C SER A 157 -15.88 -8.78 0.86
N GLU A 158 -16.86 -7.91 1.12
CA GLU A 158 -17.88 -7.52 0.14
C GLU A 158 -17.26 -6.87 -1.11
N TRP A 159 -16.04 -6.32 -0.97
CA TRP A 159 -15.26 -5.69 -2.02
C TRP A 159 -14.31 -6.65 -2.75
N ALA A 160 -14.32 -7.95 -2.43
CA ALA A 160 -13.39 -8.93 -3.00
C ALA A 160 -13.35 -8.92 -4.54
N SER A 161 -14.50 -8.72 -5.19
CA SER A 161 -14.57 -8.62 -6.66
C SER A 161 -13.85 -7.38 -7.20
N LEU A 162 -13.94 -6.24 -6.50
CA LEU A 162 -13.20 -5.02 -6.84
C LEU A 162 -11.70 -5.25 -6.69
N PHE A 163 -11.26 -5.83 -5.57
CA PHE A 163 -9.84 -6.07 -5.31
C PHE A 163 -9.24 -7.08 -6.29
N ALA A 164 -9.98 -8.15 -6.63
CA ALA A 164 -9.55 -9.13 -7.62
C ALA A 164 -9.34 -8.50 -9.02
N SER A 165 -10.08 -7.43 -9.37
CA SER A 165 -9.92 -6.74 -10.66
C SER A 165 -8.56 -6.04 -10.81
N LEU A 166 -7.92 -5.66 -9.69
CA LEU A 166 -6.61 -4.99 -9.70
C LEU A 166 -5.49 -5.86 -10.28
N ARG A 167 -5.69 -7.18 -10.31
CA ARG A 167 -4.74 -8.16 -10.85
C ARG A 167 -4.50 -8.01 -12.36
N ASN A 168 -5.45 -7.39 -13.05
CA ASN A 168 -5.45 -7.22 -14.50
C ASN A 168 -5.05 -5.79 -14.94
N ILE A 169 -4.65 -4.94 -13.99
CA ILE A 169 -4.06 -3.61 -14.23
C ILE A 169 -2.53 -3.77 -14.23
#